data_AF-A0A7D9LNM5-F1
#
_entry.id   AF-A0A7D9LNM5-F1
#
_cell.length_a   1.000
_cell.length_b   1.000
_cell.length_c   1.000
_cell.angle_alpha   90.00
_cell.angle_beta   90.00
_cell.angle_gamma   90.00
#
_symmetry.space_group_name_H-M   'P 1'
#
loop_
_entity.id
_entity.type
_entity.pdbx_description
1 polymer ?
#
loop_
_entity_poly.entity_id
_entity_poly.type
_entity_poly.pdbx_seq_one_letter_code
_entity_poly.pdbx_strand_id
1 'polypeptide(L)'
;MGKKKSSNKAAARKRFPVGELSRKRQELKKLFLAKNASLQVAKKDIDNVSKRIKRHKEKIVLLSVEEQSLQAKKRKLEDKKTNKLRASLKRNLTIRRKAPSKLDPHNSEKLQCSLSVRSNRRRRKETLDVCQSIHGDAEGETSAALDGMWATMVNESTSGRLETYLDKSRKIRSKVIPSLMSKQVKEYQDSNDNMCRSLKILYEDGLLAKKKYKSICRNVKATVGQSITNPKLVYYDKLIAFIKSVDVQNVHDFASEFNKDTSKFEEPINGSYRDFCSYIKVLAELYIQVDQALGSESFFQHFGALPYHFRIAIGADGAPFGKDDEATASSSYVGKHIQSERDNFLLCGANCSEDHPSMKQYAKKLMQDIAHIETQSYIISGFNCKSTVELVPSDMKWLSTMSGELNNAAYYFSPFGNVNDDNKR
;
A
#
# COMPACT_ATOMS: atom_id res chain seq x y z
N MET A 1 53.73 -8.83 130.97
CA MET A 1 54.04 -10.27 131.12
C MET A 1 52.80 -11.00 131.61
N GLY A 2 52.21 -11.90 130.82
CA GLY A 2 51.01 -12.61 131.32
C GLY A 2 50.13 -13.26 130.24
N LYS A 3 49.87 -14.55 130.46
CA LYS A 3 48.74 -15.35 129.95
C LYS A 3 47.47 -14.50 129.79
N LYS A 4 46.82 -14.53 128.61
CA LYS A 4 45.40 -14.18 128.50
C LYS A 4 44.59 -15.42 128.13
N LYS A 5 43.98 -16.00 129.16
CA LYS A 5 42.78 -16.83 129.09
C LYS A 5 41.84 -16.25 128.03
N SER A 6 41.53 -17.00 126.97
CA SER A 6 40.38 -16.67 126.13
C SER A 6 39.16 -16.78 127.04
N SER A 7 38.59 -15.63 127.37
CA SER A 7 37.44 -15.50 128.24
C SER A 7 36.24 -16.20 127.61
N ASN A 8 35.57 -17.07 128.38
CA ASN A 8 34.28 -17.70 128.08
C ASN A 8 33.16 -16.69 127.69
N LYS A 9 33.40 -15.37 127.73
CA LYS A 9 32.49 -14.35 127.18
C LYS A 9 32.52 -14.24 125.64
N ALA A 10 33.60 -14.63 124.95
CA ALA A 10 33.67 -14.54 123.48
C ALA A 10 32.84 -15.64 122.78
N ALA A 11 32.72 -16.82 123.39
CA ALA A 11 31.91 -17.93 122.89
C ALA A 11 30.39 -17.70 123.06
N ALA A 12 29.97 -16.94 124.09
CA ALA A 12 28.56 -16.62 124.32
C ALA A 12 27.96 -15.63 123.29
N ARG A 13 28.78 -14.75 122.69
CA ARG A 13 28.34 -13.80 121.65
C ARG A 13 28.06 -14.45 120.28
N LYS A 14 28.49 -15.69 120.05
CA LYS A 14 28.21 -16.45 118.82
C LYS A 14 26.97 -17.35 118.90
N ARG A 15 26.45 -17.64 120.11
CA ARG A 15 25.33 -18.58 120.28
C ARG A 15 23.93 -17.92 120.17
N PHE A 16 23.83 -16.61 120.43
CA PHE A 16 22.59 -15.83 120.26
C PHE A 16 22.90 -14.43 119.71
N PRO A 17 22.82 -14.19 118.38
CA PRO A 17 23.15 -12.92 117.76
C PRO A 17 22.00 -11.91 117.86
N VAL A 18 21.55 -11.61 119.08
CA VAL A 18 20.37 -10.77 119.36
C VAL A 18 20.54 -9.35 118.80
N GLY A 19 21.76 -8.81 118.81
CA GLY A 19 22.07 -7.48 118.26
C GLY A 19 21.98 -7.41 116.72
N GLU A 20 22.42 -8.45 116.02
CA GLU A 20 22.32 -8.55 114.55
C GLU A 20 20.88 -8.80 114.09
N LEU A 21 20.15 -9.67 114.80
CA LEU A 21 18.74 -9.92 114.53
C LEU A 21 17.88 -8.68 114.76
N SER A 22 18.17 -7.88 115.80
CA SER A 22 17.47 -6.62 116.05
C SER A 22 17.70 -5.58 114.93
N ARG A 23 18.95 -5.47 114.43
CA ARG A 23 19.27 -4.59 113.28
C ARG A 23 18.59 -5.06 111.99
N LYS A 24 18.68 -6.36 111.66
CA LYS A 24 17.96 -6.94 110.51
C LYS A 24 16.45 -6.74 110.61
N ARG A 25 15.87 -6.86 111.82
CA ARG A 25 14.44 -6.62 112.04
C ARG A 25 14.06 -5.14 111.87
N GLN A 26 14.91 -4.20 112.29
CA GLN A 26 14.72 -2.77 112.03
C GLN A 26 14.86 -2.42 110.53
N GLU A 27 15.84 -2.99 109.83
CA GLU A 27 16.00 -2.82 108.38
C GLU A 27 14.82 -3.40 107.61
N LEU A 28 14.39 -4.62 107.93
CA LEU A 28 13.21 -5.25 107.31
C LEU A 28 11.93 -4.44 107.60
N LYS A 29 11.78 -3.88 108.80
CA LYS A 29 10.64 -3.02 109.13
C LYS A 29 10.67 -1.70 108.36
N LYS A 30 11.84 -1.08 108.19
CA LYS A 30 12.01 0.12 107.35
C LYS A 30 11.73 -0.19 105.87
N LEU A 31 12.25 -1.30 105.34
CA LEU A 31 12.00 -1.77 103.97
C LEU A 31 10.52 -2.09 103.73
N PHE A 32 9.86 -2.72 104.70
CA PHE A 32 8.43 -3.03 104.63
C PHE A 32 7.57 -1.77 104.61
N LEU A 33 7.85 -0.80 105.50
CA LEU A 33 7.13 0.48 105.52
C LEU A 33 7.36 1.28 104.24
N ALA A 34 8.59 1.31 103.72
CA ALA A 34 8.91 1.94 102.45
C ALA A 34 8.16 1.27 101.27
N LYS A 35 8.19 -0.07 101.15
CA LYS A 35 7.45 -0.80 100.12
C LYS A 35 5.94 -0.62 100.24
N ASN A 36 5.39 -0.60 101.46
CA ASN A 36 3.95 -0.42 101.67
C ASN A 36 3.50 1.00 101.28
N ALA A 37 4.33 2.02 101.56
CA ALA A 37 4.10 3.38 101.07
C ALA A 37 4.11 3.43 99.54
N SER A 38 5.10 2.81 98.87
CA SER A 38 5.15 2.72 97.41
C SER A 38 3.93 1.97 96.83
N LEU A 39 3.46 0.92 97.51
CA LEU A 39 2.30 0.12 97.08
C LEU A 39 0.99 0.91 97.20
N GLN A 40 0.84 1.75 98.23
CA GLN A 40 -0.31 2.66 98.36
C GLN A 40 -0.34 3.73 97.27
N VAL A 41 0.83 4.29 96.90
CA VAL A 41 0.94 5.22 95.77
C VAL A 41 0.54 4.53 94.47
N ALA A 42 1.09 3.34 94.19
CA ALA A 42 0.75 2.57 92.99
C ALA A 42 -0.74 2.21 92.90
N LYS A 43 -1.38 1.85 94.03
CA LYS A 43 -2.84 1.60 94.07
C LYS A 43 -3.65 2.85 93.71
N LYS A 44 -3.25 4.01 94.22
CA LYS A 44 -3.92 5.29 93.91
C LYS A 44 -3.78 5.65 92.42
N ASP A 45 -2.63 5.37 91.82
CA ASP A 45 -2.39 5.60 90.40
C ASP A 45 -3.23 4.66 89.52
N ILE A 46 -3.33 3.37 89.89
CA ILE A 46 -4.20 2.39 89.20
C ILE A 46 -5.66 2.83 89.24
N ASP A 47 -6.16 3.33 90.38
CA ASP A 47 -7.52 3.83 90.50
C ASP A 47 -7.76 5.07 89.62
N ASN A 48 -6.79 5.98 89.55
CA ASN A 48 -6.86 7.17 88.70
C ASN A 48 -6.89 6.80 87.21
N VAL A 49 -6.05 5.85 86.79
CA VAL A 49 -6.02 5.33 85.42
C VAL A 49 -7.33 4.60 85.08
N SER A 50 -7.86 3.80 86.01
CA SER A 50 -9.14 3.08 85.81
C SER A 50 -10.32 4.04 85.63
N LYS A 51 -10.35 5.13 86.40
CA LYS A 51 -11.34 6.21 86.22
C LYS A 51 -11.19 6.92 84.87
N ARG A 52 -9.97 7.17 84.40
CA ARG A 52 -9.70 7.72 83.06
C ARG A 52 -10.16 6.79 81.94
N ILE A 53 -9.87 5.49 82.05
CA ILE A 53 -10.30 4.47 81.07
C ILE A 53 -11.83 4.44 80.99
N LYS A 54 -12.54 4.49 82.12
CA LYS A 54 -14.01 4.54 82.13
C LYS A 54 -14.55 5.75 81.38
N ARG A 55 -14.01 6.95 81.63
CA ARG A 55 -14.40 8.18 80.92
C ARG A 55 -14.12 8.10 79.41
N HIS A 56 -13.00 7.52 79.01
CA HIS A 56 -12.70 7.35 77.59
C HIS A 56 -13.61 6.33 76.90
N LYS A 57 -13.98 5.24 77.57
CA LYS A 57 -14.96 4.27 77.04
C LYS A 57 -16.32 4.94 76.82
N GLU A 58 -16.80 5.72 77.78
CA GLU A 58 -18.06 6.48 77.64
C GLU A 58 -17.99 7.47 76.47
N LYS A 59 -16.86 8.18 76.31
CA LYS A 59 -16.64 9.10 75.18
C LYS A 59 -16.62 8.38 73.82
N ILE A 60 -16.02 7.19 73.75
CA ILE A 60 -15.99 6.39 72.51
C ILE A 60 -17.40 5.95 72.11
N VAL A 61 -18.25 5.55 73.06
CA VAL A 61 -19.64 5.17 72.78
C VAL A 61 -20.41 6.36 72.21
N LEU A 62 -20.28 7.55 72.80
CA LEU A 62 -20.93 8.77 72.31
C LEU A 62 -20.46 9.13 70.89
N LEU A 63 -19.15 9.07 70.63
CA LEU A 63 -18.59 9.34 69.30
C LEU A 63 -19.04 8.29 68.27
N SER A 64 -19.20 7.03 68.65
CA SER A 64 -19.71 5.98 67.76
C SER A 64 -21.16 6.23 67.34
N VAL A 65 -22.02 6.68 68.26
CA VAL A 65 -23.40 7.07 67.94
C VAL A 65 -23.42 8.29 67.01
N GLU A 66 -22.55 9.28 67.26
CA GLU A 66 -22.43 10.45 66.40
C GLU A 66 -21.95 10.07 64.99
N GLU A 67 -20.96 9.18 64.87
CA GLU A 67 -20.47 8.68 63.58
C GLU A 67 -21.57 7.95 62.79
N GLN A 68 -22.34 7.08 63.43
CA GLN A 68 -23.47 6.40 62.80
C GLN A 68 -24.51 7.41 62.27
N SER A 69 -24.78 8.47 63.05
CA SER A 69 -25.70 9.55 62.64
C SER A 69 -25.17 10.33 61.41
N LEU A 70 -23.87 10.59 61.35
CA LEU A 70 -23.21 11.29 60.24
C LEU A 70 -23.17 10.40 58.98
N GLN A 71 -22.88 9.11 59.13
CA GLN A 71 -22.93 8.16 58.03
C GLN A 71 -24.35 8.05 57.44
N ALA A 72 -25.39 8.03 58.28
CA ALA A 72 -26.78 8.05 57.83
C ALA A 72 -27.14 9.35 57.07
N LYS A 73 -26.66 10.51 57.55
CA LYS A 73 -26.82 11.81 56.84
C LYS A 73 -26.10 11.81 55.49
N LYS A 74 -24.88 11.25 55.42
CA LYS A 74 -24.10 11.13 54.17
C LYS A 74 -24.84 10.27 53.14
N ARG A 75 -25.38 9.11 53.54
CA ARG A 75 -26.20 8.26 52.66
C ARG A 75 -27.42 9.00 52.11
N LYS A 76 -28.19 9.67 52.97
CA LYS A 76 -29.36 10.47 52.55
C LYS A 76 -28.99 11.59 51.57
N LEU A 77 -27.82 12.21 51.71
CA LEU A 77 -27.33 13.23 50.78
C LEU A 77 -26.94 12.62 49.42
N GLU A 78 -26.24 11.49 49.41
CA GLU A 78 -25.91 10.77 48.18
C GLU A 78 -27.16 10.27 47.45
N ASP A 79 -28.16 9.74 48.16
CA ASP A 79 -29.44 9.34 47.59
C ASP A 79 -30.20 10.53 46.99
N LYS A 80 -30.16 11.70 47.64
CA LYS A 80 -30.75 12.94 47.10
C LYS A 80 -30.01 13.39 45.83
N LYS A 81 -28.66 13.33 45.81
CA LYS A 81 -27.86 13.67 44.63
C LYS A 81 -28.16 12.74 43.46
N THR A 82 -28.17 11.43 43.69
CA THR A 82 -28.45 10.42 42.65
C THR A 82 -29.87 10.57 42.10
N ASN A 83 -30.87 10.78 42.96
CA ASN A 83 -32.24 11.02 42.52
C ASN A 83 -32.41 12.32 41.74
N LYS A 84 -31.75 13.41 42.16
CA LYS A 84 -31.73 14.67 41.41
C LYS A 84 -31.06 14.50 40.03
N LEU A 85 -29.97 13.74 39.96
CA LEU A 85 -29.28 13.42 38.70
C LEU A 85 -30.19 12.60 37.76
N ARG A 86 -30.86 11.57 38.29
CA ARG A 86 -31.83 10.74 37.56
C ARG A 86 -33.01 11.56 37.04
N ALA A 87 -33.56 12.46 37.84
CA ALA A 87 -34.65 13.35 37.43
C ALA A 87 -34.20 14.32 36.32
N SER A 88 -32.99 14.89 36.44
CA SER A 88 -32.37 15.74 35.41
C SER A 88 -32.16 14.97 34.10
N LEU A 89 -31.63 13.75 34.16
CA LEU A 89 -31.46 12.85 33.01
C LEU A 89 -32.79 12.56 32.32
N LYS A 90 -33.84 12.18 33.08
CA LYS A 90 -35.18 11.94 32.54
C LYS A 90 -35.76 13.18 31.84
N ARG A 91 -35.60 14.36 32.43
CA ARG A 91 -36.03 15.63 31.83
C ARG A 91 -35.26 15.92 30.53
N ASN A 92 -33.94 15.75 30.54
CA ASN A 92 -33.09 15.97 29.36
C ASN A 92 -33.42 14.99 28.22
N LEU A 93 -33.67 13.72 28.54
CA LEU A 93 -34.11 12.72 27.56
C LEU A 93 -35.44 13.11 26.92
N THR A 94 -36.39 13.58 27.72
CA THR A 94 -37.70 14.02 27.23
C THR A 94 -37.55 15.21 26.26
N ILE A 95 -36.72 16.19 26.61
CA ILE A 95 -36.43 17.35 25.73
C ILE A 95 -35.75 16.90 24.43
N ARG A 96 -34.79 15.96 24.51
CA ARG A 96 -34.07 15.44 23.33
C ARG A 96 -34.98 14.66 22.39
N ARG A 97 -35.95 13.91 22.92
CA ARG A 97 -36.97 13.21 22.10
C ARG A 97 -37.88 14.18 21.36
N LYS A 98 -38.26 15.31 22.00
CA LYS A 98 -39.05 16.37 21.36
C LYS A 98 -38.27 17.16 20.31
N ALA A 99 -36.96 17.33 20.50
CA ALA A 99 -36.06 18.03 19.57
C ALA A 99 -34.83 17.17 19.26
N PRO A 100 -34.98 16.15 18.37
CA PRO A 100 -33.90 15.24 18.02
C PRO A 100 -32.80 15.95 17.23
N SER A 101 -31.57 15.46 17.36
CA SER A 101 -30.43 15.95 16.57
C SER A 101 -30.59 15.46 15.12
N LYS A 102 -30.81 16.38 14.18
CA LYS A 102 -30.85 16.11 12.74
C LYS A 102 -29.71 16.85 12.07
N LEU A 103 -29.11 16.26 11.04
CA LEU A 103 -28.10 16.94 10.23
C LEU A 103 -28.73 18.07 9.42
N ASP A 104 -27.94 19.11 9.16
CA ASP A 104 -28.33 20.16 8.23
C ASP A 104 -28.43 19.57 6.81
N PRO A 105 -29.52 19.84 6.06
CA PRO A 105 -29.72 19.28 4.72
C PRO A 105 -28.64 19.64 3.70
N HIS A 106 -27.85 20.69 3.94
CA HIS A 106 -26.82 21.19 3.03
C HIS A 106 -25.41 21.14 3.63
N ASN A 107 -25.26 20.81 4.91
CA ASN A 107 -23.96 20.70 5.57
C ASN A 107 -23.94 19.61 6.66
N SER A 108 -23.39 18.44 6.33
CA SER A 108 -23.31 17.31 7.27
C SER A 108 -22.37 17.56 8.47
N GLU A 109 -21.66 18.67 8.52
CA GLU A 109 -20.84 19.07 9.68
C GLU A 109 -21.65 19.80 10.76
N LYS A 110 -22.88 20.17 10.45
CA LYS A 110 -23.78 20.94 11.31
C LYS A 110 -25.06 20.15 11.59
N LEU A 111 -25.59 20.34 12.79
CA LEU A 111 -26.94 19.91 13.15
C LEU A 111 -27.92 21.04 12.84
N GLN A 112 -29.07 20.70 12.26
CA GLN A 112 -30.13 21.63 11.86
C GLN A 112 -30.64 22.47 13.04
N CYS A 113 -30.90 23.75 12.79
CA CYS A 113 -31.30 24.76 13.77
C CYS A 113 -32.77 24.63 14.21
N SER A 114 -33.09 23.66 15.06
CA SER A 114 -34.21 23.77 16.02
C SER A 114 -33.73 24.04 17.45
N LEU A 115 -32.40 24.04 17.64
CA LEU A 115 -31.70 24.15 18.91
C LEU A 115 -30.65 25.26 18.82
N SER A 116 -30.35 25.90 19.95
CA SER A 116 -29.29 26.90 20.01
C SER A 116 -27.92 26.28 19.67
N VAL A 117 -27.01 27.06 19.10
CA VAL A 117 -25.63 26.65 18.77
C VAL A 117 -24.90 26.07 19.98
N ARG A 118 -25.15 26.64 21.18
CA ARG A 118 -24.61 26.14 22.45
C ARG A 118 -25.10 24.73 22.79
N SER A 119 -26.39 24.46 22.54
CA SER A 119 -26.98 23.13 22.74
C SER A 119 -26.36 22.10 21.79
N ASN A 120 -26.16 22.45 20.51
CA ASN A 120 -25.53 21.58 19.52
C ASN A 120 -24.07 21.25 19.91
N ARG A 121 -23.29 22.25 20.30
CA ARG A 121 -21.90 22.03 20.77
C ARG A 121 -21.87 21.13 22.00
N ARG A 122 -22.77 21.36 22.96
CA ARG A 122 -22.89 20.54 24.17
C ARG A 122 -23.22 19.09 23.84
N ARG A 123 -24.20 18.84 22.97
CA ARG A 123 -24.56 17.46 22.57
C ARG A 123 -23.39 16.73 21.92
N ARG A 124 -22.66 17.37 21.00
CA ARG A 124 -21.47 16.77 20.37
C ARG A 124 -20.38 16.44 21.40
N LYS A 125 -20.15 17.31 22.38
CA LYS A 125 -19.21 17.05 23.48
C LYS A 125 -19.65 15.87 24.34
N GLU A 126 -20.90 15.86 24.79
CA GLU A 126 -21.43 14.75 25.58
C GLU A 126 -21.37 13.41 24.83
N THR A 127 -21.59 13.40 23.51
CA THR A 127 -21.39 12.19 22.69
C THR A 127 -19.94 11.72 22.73
N LEU A 128 -18.97 12.63 22.54
CA LEU A 128 -17.55 12.29 22.59
C LEU A 128 -17.15 11.77 23.98
N ASP A 129 -17.56 12.46 25.05
CA ASP A 129 -17.26 12.08 26.44
C ASP A 129 -17.80 10.66 26.76
N VAL A 130 -18.99 10.31 26.27
CA VAL A 130 -19.54 8.95 26.43
C VAL A 130 -18.77 7.93 25.61
N CYS A 131 -18.43 8.24 24.36
CA CYS A 131 -17.65 7.34 23.52
C CYS A 131 -16.24 7.08 24.09
N GLN A 132 -15.60 8.09 24.70
CA GLN A 132 -14.32 7.91 25.42
C GLN A 132 -14.45 6.90 26.56
N SER A 133 -15.57 6.94 27.30
CA SER A 133 -15.82 6.01 28.40
C SER A 133 -16.06 4.56 27.93
N ILE A 134 -16.60 4.39 26.73
CA ILE A 134 -16.90 3.07 26.13
C ILE A 134 -15.65 2.46 25.49
N HIS A 135 -14.88 3.25 24.73
CA HIS A 135 -13.73 2.77 23.95
C HIS A 135 -12.40 2.89 24.70
N GLY A 136 -12.37 3.53 25.87
CA GLY A 136 -11.24 3.47 26.80
C GLY A 136 -10.07 4.40 26.44
N ASP A 137 -10.34 5.62 25.97
CA ASP A 137 -9.29 6.60 25.68
C ASP A 137 -8.52 7.02 26.95
N ALA A 138 -7.20 7.23 26.82
CA ALA A 138 -6.37 7.84 27.85
C ALA A 138 -6.71 9.33 28.05
N GLU A 139 -6.38 9.91 29.21
CA GLU A 139 -6.66 11.32 29.50
C GLU A 139 -6.00 12.24 28.46
N GLY A 140 -6.82 12.97 27.70
CA GLY A 140 -6.37 13.90 26.66
C GLY A 140 -6.37 13.32 25.25
N GLU A 141 -6.57 12.01 25.08
CA GLU A 141 -6.72 11.36 23.78
C GLU A 141 -8.21 11.18 23.40
N THR A 142 -8.49 11.13 22.10
CA THR A 142 -9.86 10.98 21.55
C THR A 142 -9.91 9.99 20.39
N SER A 143 -8.81 9.29 20.09
CA SER A 143 -8.68 8.44 18.90
C SER A 143 -9.59 7.22 18.98
N ALA A 144 -9.58 6.47 20.09
CA ALA A 144 -10.39 5.27 20.22
C ALA A 144 -11.89 5.61 20.23
N ALA A 145 -12.28 6.73 20.84
CA ALA A 145 -13.65 7.22 20.75
C ALA A 145 -14.08 7.55 19.32
N LEU A 146 -13.23 8.25 18.55
CA LEU A 146 -13.52 8.61 17.17
C LEU A 146 -13.56 7.38 16.24
N ASP A 147 -12.66 6.43 16.42
CA ASP A 147 -12.62 5.19 15.66
C ASP A 147 -13.86 4.33 15.93
N GLY A 148 -14.25 4.21 17.21
CA GLY A 148 -15.47 3.52 17.61
C GLY A 148 -16.73 4.18 17.04
N MET A 149 -16.80 5.52 17.04
CA MET A 149 -17.87 6.27 16.40
C MET A 149 -17.92 6.03 14.88
N TRP A 150 -16.77 6.04 14.20
CA TRP A 150 -16.69 5.77 12.77
C TRP A 150 -17.13 4.35 12.42
N ALA A 151 -16.56 3.34 13.09
CA ALA A 151 -16.90 1.94 12.86
C ALA A 151 -18.40 1.67 13.08
N THR A 152 -18.97 2.20 14.17
CA THR A 152 -20.40 2.09 14.45
C THR A 152 -21.23 2.78 13.35
N MET A 153 -20.84 3.99 12.92
CA MET A 153 -21.57 4.70 11.88
C MET A 153 -21.55 3.97 10.53
N VAL A 154 -20.42 3.39 10.14
CA VAL A 154 -20.28 2.64 8.87
C VAL A 154 -21.13 1.37 8.90
N ASN A 155 -21.07 0.61 9.99
CA ASN A 155 -21.78 -0.67 10.09
C ASN A 155 -23.30 -0.53 10.25
N GLU A 156 -23.77 0.54 10.90
CA GLU A 156 -25.20 0.79 11.15
C GLU A 156 -25.88 1.67 10.07
N SER A 157 -25.12 2.15 9.08
CA SER A 157 -25.66 3.01 8.01
C SER A 157 -25.71 2.29 6.66
N THR A 158 -26.71 2.65 5.85
CA THR A 158 -26.78 2.24 4.44
C THR A 158 -25.79 3.04 3.59
N SER A 159 -25.30 2.47 2.48
CA SER A 159 -24.37 3.13 1.54
C SER A 159 -24.85 4.51 1.07
N GLY A 160 -26.10 4.64 0.59
CA GLY A 160 -26.63 5.94 0.11
C GLY A 160 -26.71 7.02 1.20
N ARG A 161 -26.82 6.61 2.48
CA ARG A 161 -26.80 7.54 3.61
C ARG A 161 -25.38 8.02 3.91
N LEU A 162 -24.39 7.13 3.82
CA LEU A 162 -22.97 7.49 3.94
C LEU A 162 -22.54 8.43 2.81
N GLU A 163 -22.93 8.13 1.56
CA GLU A 163 -22.68 9.00 0.41
C GLU A 163 -23.23 10.41 0.65
N THR A 164 -24.47 10.51 1.15
CA THR A 164 -25.08 11.79 1.51
C THR A 164 -24.27 12.57 2.56
N TYR A 165 -23.68 11.87 3.54
CA TYR A 165 -22.83 12.51 4.56
C TYR A 165 -21.53 13.03 3.99
N LEU A 166 -20.88 12.23 3.13
CA LEU A 166 -19.62 12.58 2.48
C LEU A 166 -19.82 13.75 1.50
N ASP A 167 -20.85 13.68 0.66
CA ASP A 167 -21.17 14.75 -0.28
C ASP A 167 -21.50 16.04 0.47
N LYS A 168 -22.32 16.01 1.52
CA LYS A 168 -22.71 17.26 2.20
C LYS A 168 -21.63 17.85 3.11
N SER A 169 -20.47 17.19 3.30
CA SER A 169 -19.38 17.76 4.10
C SER A 169 -18.46 18.61 3.23
N ARG A 170 -18.35 19.90 3.59
CA ARG A 170 -17.43 20.82 2.92
C ARG A 170 -15.97 20.43 3.18
N LYS A 171 -15.62 20.04 4.41
CA LYS A 171 -14.28 19.59 4.82
C LYS A 171 -13.88 18.33 4.07
N ILE A 172 -14.79 17.35 3.92
CA ILE A 172 -14.49 16.13 3.16
C ILE A 172 -14.28 16.45 1.69
N ARG A 173 -15.21 17.17 1.06
CA ARG A 173 -15.11 17.53 -0.37
C ARG A 173 -13.93 18.41 -0.72
N SER A 174 -13.60 19.41 0.10
CA SER A 174 -12.55 20.39 -0.25
C SER A 174 -11.16 20.04 0.26
N LYS A 175 -11.03 19.16 1.25
CA LYS A 175 -9.73 18.81 1.85
C LYS A 175 -9.42 17.32 1.80
N VAL A 176 -10.34 16.47 2.27
CA VAL A 176 -10.06 15.03 2.42
C VAL A 176 -10.01 14.33 1.07
N ILE A 177 -11.05 14.48 0.23
CA ILE A 177 -11.12 13.85 -1.10
C ILE A 177 -9.94 14.30 -1.98
N PRO A 178 -9.63 15.60 -2.13
CA PRO A 178 -8.49 16.03 -2.93
C PRO A 178 -7.17 15.49 -2.41
N SER A 179 -6.97 15.41 -1.09
CA SER A 179 -5.75 14.84 -0.50
C SER A 179 -5.61 13.35 -0.77
N LEU A 180 -6.70 12.58 -0.64
CA LEU A 180 -6.71 11.13 -0.90
C LEU A 180 -6.44 10.85 -2.39
N MET A 181 -7.14 11.55 -3.27
CA MET A 181 -6.97 11.41 -4.72
C MET A 181 -5.57 11.85 -5.15
N SER A 182 -5.03 12.92 -4.57
CA SER A 182 -3.65 13.36 -4.86
C SER A 182 -2.61 12.31 -4.50
N LYS A 183 -2.82 11.54 -3.42
CA LYS A 183 -1.93 10.43 -3.04
C LYS A 183 -2.02 9.30 -4.06
N GLN A 184 -3.23 8.86 -4.39
CA GLN A 184 -3.46 7.80 -5.37
C GLN A 184 -2.94 8.18 -6.76
N VAL A 185 -3.12 9.43 -7.18
CA VAL A 185 -2.59 9.94 -8.46
C VAL A 185 -1.07 9.88 -8.49
N LYS A 186 -0.38 10.20 -7.39
CA LYS A 186 1.09 10.08 -7.30
C LYS A 186 1.54 8.62 -7.35
N GLU A 187 0.89 7.74 -6.58
CA GLU A 187 1.17 6.30 -6.59
C GLU A 187 0.99 5.72 -8.00
N TYR A 188 -0.09 6.10 -8.70
CA TYR A 188 -0.31 5.69 -10.08
C TYR A 188 0.75 6.28 -11.03
N GLN A 189 1.17 7.53 -10.86
CA GLN A 189 2.19 8.14 -11.72
C GLN A 189 3.52 7.37 -11.71
N ASP A 190 3.86 6.74 -10.58
CA ASP A 190 5.07 5.94 -10.40
C ASP A 190 4.88 4.45 -10.70
N SER A 191 3.66 4.02 -11.02
CA SER A 191 3.32 2.61 -11.30
C SER A 191 3.75 2.14 -12.71
N ASN A 192 3.87 0.82 -12.86
CA ASN A 192 4.05 0.19 -14.16
C ASN A 192 2.85 0.40 -15.09
N ASP A 193 1.63 0.50 -14.56
CA ASP A 193 0.43 0.76 -15.36
C ASP A 193 0.53 2.11 -16.08
N ASN A 194 1.05 3.14 -15.40
CA ASN A 194 1.29 4.42 -16.05
C ASN A 194 2.44 4.37 -17.05
N MET A 195 3.45 3.51 -16.84
CA MET A 195 4.48 3.23 -17.83
C MET A 195 3.86 2.62 -19.09
N CYS A 196 3.06 1.56 -18.95
CA CYS A 196 2.34 0.91 -20.05
C CYS A 196 1.41 1.88 -20.78
N ARG A 197 0.64 2.70 -20.04
CA ARG A 197 -0.20 3.76 -20.63
C ARG A 197 0.62 4.75 -21.46
N SER A 198 1.78 5.14 -20.96
CA SER A 198 2.65 6.12 -21.62
C SER A 198 3.35 5.52 -22.85
N LEU A 199 3.74 4.24 -22.78
CA LEU A 199 4.24 3.48 -23.93
C LEU A 199 3.18 3.33 -25.01
N LYS A 200 1.95 2.95 -24.64
CA LYS A 200 0.83 2.86 -25.57
C LYS A 200 0.69 4.14 -26.36
N ILE A 201 0.65 5.30 -25.69
CA ILE A 201 0.54 6.60 -26.36
C ILE A 201 1.75 6.87 -27.26
N LEU A 202 2.97 6.49 -26.86
CA LEU A 202 4.16 6.67 -27.69
C LEU A 202 4.10 5.88 -29.00
N TYR A 203 3.49 4.70 -29.00
CA TYR A 203 3.37 3.80 -30.15
C TYR A 203 2.00 3.85 -30.84
N GLU A 204 1.09 4.69 -30.37
CA GLU A 204 -0.27 4.81 -30.89
C GLU A 204 -0.24 5.39 -32.31
N ASP A 205 -0.73 4.61 -33.27
CA ASP A 205 -0.70 4.92 -34.72
C ASP A 205 0.74 5.19 -35.24
N GLY A 206 1.70 4.43 -34.72
CA GLY A 206 3.12 4.53 -35.06
C GLY A 206 3.94 5.28 -34.00
N LEU A 207 5.26 5.30 -34.18
CA LEU A 207 6.17 5.90 -33.20
C LEU A 207 6.04 7.43 -33.21
N LEU A 208 5.49 8.02 -32.15
CA LEU A 208 5.39 9.46 -32.02
C LEU A 208 6.77 10.13 -31.91
N ALA A 209 6.98 11.17 -32.71
CA ALA A 209 8.16 12.00 -32.62
C ALA A 209 8.31 12.64 -31.22
N LYS A 210 9.56 12.77 -30.74
CA LYS A 210 9.91 13.36 -29.44
C LYS A 210 9.18 14.67 -29.13
N LYS A 211 9.10 15.59 -30.11
CA LYS A 211 8.41 16.89 -29.95
C LYS A 211 6.90 16.72 -29.76
N LYS A 212 6.26 15.83 -30.54
CA LYS A 212 4.83 15.53 -30.47
C LYS A 212 4.48 14.89 -29.13
N TYR A 213 5.23 13.88 -28.70
CA TYR A 213 5.03 13.24 -27.39
C TYR A 213 5.22 14.23 -26.21
N LYS A 214 6.27 15.05 -26.23
CA LYS A 214 6.48 16.10 -25.21
C LYS A 214 5.35 17.14 -25.18
N SER A 215 4.74 17.44 -26.34
CA SER A 215 3.55 18.30 -26.42
C SER A 215 2.34 17.67 -25.73
N ILE A 216 2.06 16.40 -26.01
CA ILE A 216 0.97 15.64 -25.37
C ILE A 216 1.15 15.61 -23.86
N CYS A 217 2.34 15.29 -23.36
CA CYS A 217 2.63 15.28 -21.93
C CYS A 217 2.32 16.61 -21.22
N ARG A 218 2.52 17.74 -21.91
CA ARG A 218 2.21 19.08 -21.38
C ARG A 218 0.72 19.38 -21.40
N ASN A 219 0.00 18.83 -22.39
CA ASN A 219 -1.40 19.11 -22.67
C ASN A 219 -2.38 18.14 -21.97
N VAL A 220 -1.91 17.03 -21.39
CA VAL A 220 -2.71 16.08 -20.57
C VAL A 220 -3.29 16.70 -19.27
N LYS A 221 -3.20 18.03 -19.11
CA LYS A 221 -3.85 18.79 -18.04
C LYS A 221 -5.35 18.96 -18.31
N ALA A 222 -6.10 17.87 -18.40
CA ALA A 222 -7.54 17.93 -18.21
C ALA A 222 -7.83 17.69 -16.71
N THR A 223 -8.45 18.64 -16.05
CA THR A 223 -8.95 18.49 -14.67
C THR A 223 -10.19 17.59 -14.74
N VAL A 224 -10.19 16.45 -14.05
CA VAL A 224 -11.43 15.68 -13.88
C VAL A 224 -12.17 16.29 -12.70
N GLY A 225 -13.14 17.15 -13.00
CA GLY A 225 -13.96 17.83 -12.00
C GLY A 225 -13.21 18.85 -11.13
N GLN A 226 -13.84 19.28 -10.04
CA GLN A 226 -13.29 20.28 -9.11
C GLN A 226 -12.02 19.73 -8.43
N SER A 227 -10.86 20.23 -8.88
CA SER A 227 -9.56 20.18 -8.19
C SER A 227 -8.72 18.89 -8.26
N ILE A 228 -9.09 17.87 -9.05
CA ILE A 228 -8.25 16.66 -9.20
C ILE A 228 -7.51 16.71 -10.54
N THR A 229 -6.17 16.74 -10.48
CA THR A 229 -5.30 16.69 -11.67
C THR A 229 -5.16 15.27 -12.20
N ASN A 230 -5.34 15.09 -13.51
CA ASN A 230 -5.06 13.83 -14.17
C ASN A 230 -3.62 13.35 -13.92
N PRO A 231 -3.41 12.03 -13.80
CA PRO A 231 -2.07 11.49 -13.70
C PRO A 231 -1.21 11.89 -14.91
N LYS A 232 -0.03 12.45 -14.63
CA LYS A 232 0.93 12.82 -15.67
C LYS A 232 1.46 11.57 -16.36
N LEU A 233 1.67 11.69 -17.67
CA LEU A 233 2.40 10.68 -18.43
C LEU A 233 3.87 10.66 -18.02
N VAL A 234 4.50 9.51 -18.22
CA VAL A 234 5.94 9.37 -18.03
C VAL A 234 6.66 10.25 -19.05
N TYR A 235 7.67 11.00 -18.59
CA TYR A 235 8.45 11.85 -19.48
C TYR A 235 9.23 11.03 -20.50
N TYR A 236 9.35 11.57 -21.71
CA TYR A 236 10.01 10.93 -22.86
C TYR A 236 11.37 10.33 -22.50
N ASP A 237 12.23 11.07 -21.79
CA ASP A 237 13.60 10.64 -21.55
C ASP A 237 13.63 9.42 -20.59
N LYS A 238 12.69 9.32 -19.63
CA LYS A 238 12.51 8.13 -18.77
C LYS A 238 11.91 6.95 -19.54
N LEU A 239 10.97 7.20 -20.46
CA LEU A 239 10.42 6.18 -21.34
C LEU A 239 11.48 5.57 -22.27
N ILE A 240 12.28 6.40 -22.93
CA ILE A 240 13.34 5.92 -23.81
C ILE A 240 14.41 5.16 -23.01
N ALA A 241 14.75 5.61 -21.80
CA ALA A 241 15.65 4.86 -20.93
C ALA A 241 15.07 3.47 -20.58
N PHE A 242 13.77 3.39 -20.28
CA PHE A 242 13.10 2.11 -20.08
C PHE A 242 13.14 1.25 -21.35
N ILE A 243 12.76 1.77 -22.52
CA ILE A 243 12.79 1.03 -23.79
C ILE A 243 14.20 0.52 -24.09
N LYS A 244 15.24 1.34 -23.89
CA LYS A 244 16.65 0.94 -24.09
C LYS A 244 17.14 -0.08 -23.07
N SER A 245 16.52 -0.14 -21.89
CA SER A 245 16.83 -1.15 -20.87
C SER A 245 16.17 -2.49 -21.16
N VAL A 246 15.15 -2.52 -22.03
CA VAL A 246 14.57 -3.76 -22.53
C VAL A 246 15.58 -4.36 -23.51
N ASP A 247 16.28 -5.39 -23.06
CA ASP A 247 17.06 -6.24 -23.96
C ASP A 247 16.07 -7.02 -24.83
N VAL A 248 15.93 -6.59 -26.09
CA VAL A 248 15.04 -7.25 -27.04
C VAL A 248 15.62 -8.59 -27.51
N GLN A 249 16.89 -8.89 -27.19
CA GLN A 249 17.66 -10.05 -27.65
C GLN A 249 17.63 -10.20 -29.19
N ASN A 250 18.53 -11.00 -29.75
CA ASN A 250 18.50 -11.37 -31.17
C ASN A 250 18.54 -10.19 -32.16
N VAL A 251 19.10 -9.03 -31.78
CA VAL A 251 19.41 -7.93 -32.72
C VAL A 251 20.91 -7.94 -32.96
N HIS A 252 21.28 -8.07 -34.23
CA HIS A 252 22.64 -8.19 -34.69
C HIS A 252 23.03 -6.98 -35.52
N ASP A 253 24.31 -6.62 -35.44
CA ASP A 253 24.89 -5.58 -36.29
C ASP A 253 24.97 -6.09 -37.74
N PHE A 254 24.35 -5.36 -38.66
CA PHE A 254 24.27 -5.77 -40.07
C PHE A 254 25.65 -5.81 -40.73
N ALA A 255 26.50 -4.84 -40.42
CA ALA A 255 27.82 -4.72 -41.02
C ALA A 255 28.72 -5.92 -40.71
N SER A 256 28.63 -6.43 -39.48
CA SER A 256 29.46 -7.55 -39.01
C SER A 256 29.36 -8.82 -39.87
N GLU A 257 28.21 -9.06 -40.48
CA GLU A 257 27.95 -10.30 -41.21
C GLU A 257 27.90 -10.12 -42.73
N PHE A 258 27.34 -9.00 -43.21
CA PHE A 258 26.97 -8.84 -44.63
C PHE A 258 27.85 -7.86 -45.43
N ASN A 259 28.82 -7.19 -44.80
CA ASN A 259 29.76 -6.29 -45.50
C ASN A 259 31.08 -6.97 -45.90
N LYS A 260 31.13 -8.29 -46.01
CA LYS A 260 32.37 -9.03 -46.30
C LYS A 260 32.87 -8.85 -47.74
N ASP A 261 31.97 -8.51 -48.66
CA ASP A 261 32.26 -8.39 -50.10
C ASP A 261 32.21 -6.94 -50.62
N THR A 262 31.96 -5.96 -49.75
CA THR A 262 32.00 -4.54 -50.12
C THR A 262 33.44 -4.16 -50.45
N SER A 263 33.65 -3.42 -51.54
CA SER A 263 35.01 -3.08 -51.97
C SER A 263 35.75 -2.32 -50.86
N LYS A 264 37.09 -2.47 -50.76
CA LYS A 264 37.92 -1.81 -49.71
C LYS A 264 37.77 -0.27 -49.62
N PHE A 265 37.01 0.34 -50.54
CA PHE A 265 36.82 1.77 -50.69
C PHE A 265 35.39 2.24 -50.36
N GLU A 266 34.46 1.34 -50.04
CA GLU A 266 33.09 1.71 -49.64
C GLU A 266 32.96 1.80 -48.12
N GLU A 267 32.25 2.82 -47.64
CA GLU A 267 31.90 2.92 -46.21
C GLU A 267 31.05 1.71 -45.80
N PRO A 268 31.29 1.12 -44.61
CA PRO A 268 30.48 0.02 -44.13
C PRO A 268 29.03 0.46 -43.95
N ILE A 269 28.11 -0.34 -44.49
CA ILE A 269 26.68 -0.11 -44.33
C ILE A 269 26.29 -0.27 -42.87
N ASN A 270 25.80 0.82 -42.28
CA ASN A 270 25.21 0.81 -40.96
C ASN A 270 23.81 0.22 -41.02
N GLY A 271 23.52 -0.70 -40.12
CA GLY A 271 22.20 -1.33 -40.05
C GLY A 271 22.10 -2.31 -38.90
N SER A 272 20.91 -2.88 -38.73
CA SER A 272 20.67 -3.94 -37.77
C SER A 272 19.64 -4.91 -38.31
N TYR A 273 19.78 -6.17 -37.93
CA TYR A 273 18.82 -7.21 -38.31
C TYR A 273 18.50 -8.11 -37.13
N ARG A 274 17.38 -8.82 -37.22
CA ARG A 274 16.94 -9.81 -36.24
C ARG A 274 17.20 -11.21 -36.76
N ASP A 275 17.65 -12.10 -35.87
CA ASP A 275 17.63 -13.53 -36.19
C ASP A 275 16.18 -14.01 -36.34
N PHE A 276 15.79 -14.35 -37.56
CA PHE A 276 14.39 -14.63 -37.87
C PHE A 276 13.88 -15.90 -37.16
N CYS A 277 14.73 -16.93 -37.07
CA CYS A 277 14.42 -18.19 -36.41
C CYS A 277 14.11 -18.03 -34.91
N SER A 278 14.84 -17.17 -34.21
CA SER A 278 14.58 -16.87 -32.80
C SER A 278 13.43 -15.89 -32.63
N TYR A 279 13.36 -14.88 -33.49
CA TYR A 279 12.35 -13.82 -33.40
C TYR A 279 10.93 -14.34 -33.62
N ILE A 280 10.74 -15.31 -34.52
CA ILE A 280 9.40 -15.85 -34.76
C ILE A 280 8.81 -16.55 -33.53
N LYS A 281 9.65 -17.11 -32.66
CA LYS A 281 9.21 -17.73 -31.39
C LYS A 281 8.71 -16.68 -30.42
N VAL A 282 9.37 -15.52 -30.37
CA VAL A 282 8.95 -14.37 -29.55
C VAL A 282 7.61 -13.84 -30.04
N LEU A 283 7.42 -13.71 -31.36
CA LEU A 283 6.14 -13.30 -31.93
C LEU A 283 5.03 -14.32 -31.63
N ALA A 284 5.32 -15.62 -31.80
CA ALA A 284 4.35 -16.67 -31.46
C ALA A 284 3.92 -16.62 -29.99
N GLU A 285 4.87 -16.45 -29.07
CA GLU A 285 4.57 -16.30 -27.64
C GLU A 285 3.69 -15.07 -27.35
N LEU A 286 4.03 -13.92 -27.93
CA LEU A 286 3.24 -12.69 -27.81
C LEU A 286 1.80 -12.93 -28.28
N TYR A 287 1.61 -13.51 -29.47
CA TYR A 287 0.28 -13.73 -30.02
C TYR A 287 -0.54 -14.76 -29.24
N ILE A 288 0.09 -15.79 -28.67
CA ILE A 288 -0.57 -16.73 -27.76
C ILE A 288 -1.06 -15.99 -26.50
N GLN A 289 -0.22 -15.14 -25.90
CA GLN A 289 -0.62 -14.37 -24.72
C GLN A 289 -1.76 -13.40 -25.02
N VAL A 290 -1.74 -12.74 -26.18
CA VAL A 290 -2.83 -11.86 -26.63
C VAL A 290 -4.13 -12.64 -26.83
N ASP A 291 -4.07 -13.79 -27.52
CA ASP A 291 -5.20 -14.66 -27.74
C ASP A 291 -5.84 -15.13 -26.41
N GLN A 292 -5.01 -15.58 -25.47
CA GLN A 292 -5.45 -15.99 -24.13
C GLN A 292 -6.07 -14.84 -23.33
N ALA A 293 -5.51 -13.63 -23.42
CA ALA A 293 -6.00 -12.47 -22.69
C ALA A 293 -7.35 -11.97 -23.24
N LEU A 294 -7.59 -12.08 -24.55
CA LEU A 294 -8.82 -11.66 -25.19
C LEU A 294 -9.94 -12.71 -25.11
N GLY A 295 -9.59 -14.00 -25.02
CA GLY A 295 -10.56 -15.08 -24.88
C GLY A 295 -11.57 -15.10 -26.03
N SER A 296 -12.85 -14.90 -25.72
CA SER A 296 -13.92 -14.87 -26.75
C SER A 296 -13.83 -13.67 -27.71
N GLU A 297 -13.13 -12.61 -27.33
CA GLU A 297 -12.90 -11.41 -28.15
C GLU A 297 -11.62 -11.54 -29.00
N SER A 298 -10.98 -12.72 -29.01
CA SER A 298 -9.76 -12.92 -29.78
C SER A 298 -9.99 -12.73 -31.28
N PHE A 299 -9.05 -12.04 -31.91
CA PHE A 299 -9.02 -11.85 -33.36
C PHE A 299 -8.27 -12.99 -34.09
N PHE A 300 -7.78 -13.99 -33.35
CA PHE A 300 -7.00 -15.08 -33.93
C PHE A 300 -7.90 -15.97 -34.80
N GLN A 301 -7.51 -16.15 -36.07
CA GLN A 301 -8.23 -17.00 -37.01
C GLN A 301 -7.34 -18.17 -37.41
N HIS A 302 -7.82 -19.39 -37.14
CA HIS A 302 -7.04 -20.59 -37.43
C HIS A 302 -7.12 -21.04 -38.91
N PHE A 303 -7.99 -20.45 -39.73
CA PHE A 303 -8.15 -20.75 -41.17
C PHE A 303 -8.16 -22.26 -41.51
N GLY A 304 -8.78 -23.08 -40.66
CA GLY A 304 -8.82 -24.54 -40.81
C GLY A 304 -7.52 -25.29 -40.48
N ALA A 305 -6.48 -24.60 -40.06
CA ALA A 305 -5.23 -25.17 -39.55
C ALA A 305 -5.34 -25.51 -38.04
N LEU A 306 -4.29 -26.16 -37.53
CA LEU A 306 -4.15 -26.39 -36.10
C LEU A 306 -4.09 -25.05 -35.33
N PRO A 307 -4.55 -25.02 -34.06
CA PRO A 307 -4.34 -23.88 -33.19
C PRO A 307 -2.86 -23.45 -33.20
N TYR A 308 -2.61 -22.14 -33.30
CA TYR A 308 -1.27 -21.54 -33.33
C TYR A 308 -0.37 -22.01 -34.49
N HIS A 309 -0.96 -22.28 -35.66
CA HIS A 309 -0.25 -22.22 -36.93
C HIS A 309 -0.20 -20.77 -37.42
N PHE A 310 0.98 -20.15 -37.38
CA PHE A 310 1.23 -18.78 -37.81
C PHE A 310 1.55 -18.74 -39.31
N ARG A 311 0.78 -17.95 -40.07
CA ARG A 311 1.09 -17.62 -41.47
C ARG A 311 1.75 -16.25 -41.51
N ILE A 312 2.91 -16.17 -42.15
CA ILE A 312 3.77 -15.00 -42.14
C ILE A 312 3.93 -14.50 -43.56
N ALA A 313 3.64 -13.22 -43.79
CA ALA A 313 4.05 -12.56 -45.03
C ALA A 313 5.32 -11.75 -44.77
N ILE A 314 6.23 -11.69 -45.74
CA ILE A 314 7.47 -10.91 -45.66
C ILE A 314 7.45 -9.87 -46.80
N GLY A 315 7.54 -8.58 -46.44
CA GLY A 315 7.47 -7.44 -47.37
C GLY A 315 8.58 -6.40 -47.10
N ALA A 316 9.00 -5.70 -48.15
CA ALA A 316 10.02 -4.65 -48.08
C ALA A 316 9.28 -3.37 -48.34
N ASP A 317 9.67 -2.38 -47.58
CA ASP A 317 9.23 -1.04 -47.82
C ASP A 317 10.44 -0.10 -47.65
N GLY A 318 10.35 1.05 -48.30
CA GLY A 318 11.30 2.13 -48.13
C GLY A 318 11.20 2.63 -46.70
N ALA A 319 12.20 2.29 -45.89
CA ALA A 319 12.31 2.74 -44.52
C ALA A 319 12.93 4.15 -44.54
N PRO A 320 12.37 5.14 -43.83
CA PRO A 320 12.95 6.48 -43.75
C PRO A 320 14.17 6.52 -42.78
N PHE A 321 15.05 5.53 -42.85
CA PHE A 321 16.19 5.36 -41.94
C PHE A 321 17.50 5.49 -42.71
N GLY A 322 17.91 6.71 -43.02
CA GLY A 322 19.18 6.87 -43.71
C GLY A 322 19.53 8.29 -44.10
N LYS A 323 20.78 8.45 -44.53
CA LYS A 323 21.20 9.62 -45.34
C LYS A 323 20.72 9.48 -46.78
N ASP A 324 20.54 8.24 -47.22
CA ASP A 324 20.10 7.88 -48.55
C ASP A 324 18.62 7.49 -48.47
N ASP A 325 17.80 8.01 -49.39
CA ASP A 325 16.35 7.75 -49.49
C ASP A 325 16.02 6.28 -49.89
N GLU A 326 16.95 5.35 -49.69
CA GLU A 326 16.92 3.96 -50.19
C GLU A 326 16.96 2.90 -49.09
N ALA A 327 16.94 3.29 -47.80
CA ALA A 327 17.04 2.32 -46.71
C ALA A 327 15.87 1.31 -46.76
N THR A 328 16.21 0.02 -46.74
CA THR A 328 15.24 -1.06 -46.92
C THR A 328 14.85 -1.68 -45.58
N ALA A 329 13.54 -1.81 -45.34
CA ALA A 329 12.98 -2.49 -44.17
C ALA A 329 12.26 -3.78 -44.55
N SER A 330 12.74 -4.94 -44.09
CA SER A 330 11.99 -6.20 -44.20
C SER A 330 11.01 -6.31 -43.03
N SER A 331 9.71 -6.57 -43.29
CA SER A 331 8.66 -6.66 -42.27
C SER A 331 7.88 -7.98 -42.34
N SER A 332 7.48 -8.52 -41.18
CA SER A 332 6.57 -9.68 -41.09
C SER A 332 5.14 -9.31 -40.69
N TYR A 333 4.13 -10.01 -41.24
CA TYR A 333 2.69 -9.86 -40.93
C TYR A 333 2.10 -11.13 -40.31
N VAL A 334 1.20 -11.02 -39.33
CA VAL A 334 0.52 -12.18 -38.69
C VAL A 334 -0.98 -11.90 -38.52
N GLY A 335 -1.85 -12.79 -39.03
CA GLY A 335 -3.29 -12.82 -38.69
C GLY A 335 -4.24 -12.10 -39.66
N LYS A 336 -5.44 -11.73 -39.18
CA LYS A 336 -6.54 -11.13 -39.96
C LYS A 336 -6.24 -9.71 -40.48
N HIS A 337 -5.17 -9.12 -39.97
CA HIS A 337 -4.65 -7.79 -40.25
C HIS A 337 -3.49 -7.85 -41.25
N ILE A 338 -3.62 -8.71 -42.26
CA ILE A 338 -2.78 -8.68 -43.46
C ILE A 338 -2.74 -7.23 -43.98
N GLN A 339 -1.55 -6.62 -44.04
CA GLN A 339 -1.32 -5.21 -44.43
C GLN A 339 -1.79 -4.12 -43.43
N SER A 340 -2.07 -4.45 -42.16
CA SER A 340 -2.29 -3.42 -41.14
C SER A 340 -0.97 -2.76 -40.72
N GLU A 341 -0.89 -1.44 -40.83
CA GLU A 341 0.25 -0.63 -40.35
C GLU A 341 0.57 -0.88 -38.86
N ARG A 342 -0.37 -1.45 -38.09
CA ARG A 342 -0.24 -1.71 -36.65
C ARG A 342 0.44 -3.04 -36.32
N ASP A 343 0.54 -3.97 -37.28
CA ASP A 343 1.04 -5.34 -37.07
C ASP A 343 2.26 -5.67 -37.96
N ASN A 344 3.08 -4.66 -38.25
CA ASN A 344 4.33 -4.78 -39.01
C ASN A 344 5.53 -4.93 -38.07
N PHE A 345 6.30 -6.01 -38.20
CA PHE A 345 7.50 -6.22 -37.38
C PHE A 345 8.78 -6.14 -38.21
N LEU A 346 9.65 -5.18 -37.88
CA LEU A 346 10.92 -4.98 -38.57
C LEU A 346 11.91 -6.13 -38.31
N LEU A 347 12.32 -6.81 -39.38
CA LEU A 347 13.31 -7.89 -39.41
C LEU A 347 14.72 -7.35 -39.73
N CYS A 348 14.85 -6.39 -40.63
CA CYS A 348 16.14 -5.79 -41.00
C CYS A 348 15.95 -4.35 -41.41
N GLY A 349 16.91 -3.49 -41.07
CA GLY A 349 17.04 -2.14 -41.58
C GLY A 349 18.50 -1.80 -41.82
N ALA A 350 18.82 -1.36 -43.04
CA ALA A 350 20.18 -1.02 -43.45
C ALA A 350 20.19 0.26 -44.29
N ASN A 351 21.20 1.12 -44.11
CA ASN A 351 21.39 2.34 -44.91
C ASN A 351 22.02 2.01 -46.26
N CYS A 352 21.29 1.29 -47.11
CA CYS A 352 21.64 0.97 -48.48
C CYS A 352 20.38 0.58 -49.28
N SER A 353 20.47 0.63 -50.61
CA SER A 353 19.40 0.14 -51.48
C SER A 353 19.12 -1.35 -51.36
N GLU A 354 17.90 -1.73 -51.75
CA GLU A 354 17.44 -3.11 -51.86
C GLU A 354 18.37 -3.98 -52.73
N ASP A 355 18.95 -3.38 -53.77
CA ASP A 355 19.80 -4.06 -54.75
C ASP A 355 21.28 -4.13 -54.33
N HIS A 356 21.64 -3.54 -53.19
CA HIS A 356 23.00 -3.55 -52.66
C HIS A 356 23.48 -4.99 -52.37
N PRO A 357 24.74 -5.35 -52.68
CA PRO A 357 25.30 -6.69 -52.42
C PRO A 357 25.04 -7.22 -51.00
N SER A 358 25.21 -6.40 -49.97
CA SER A 358 24.93 -6.76 -48.58
C SER A 358 23.46 -7.13 -48.32
N MET A 359 22.51 -6.41 -48.93
CA MET A 359 21.08 -6.76 -48.82
C MET A 359 20.74 -8.06 -49.54
N LYS A 360 21.41 -8.35 -50.67
CA LYS A 360 21.30 -9.64 -51.36
C LYS A 360 21.88 -10.79 -50.53
N GLN A 361 22.92 -10.55 -49.73
CA GLN A 361 23.44 -11.56 -48.80
C GLN A 361 22.46 -11.81 -47.65
N TYR A 362 21.88 -10.75 -47.07
CA TYR A 362 20.85 -10.87 -46.06
C TYR A 362 19.61 -11.63 -46.60
N ALA A 363 19.18 -11.32 -47.82
CA ALA A 363 18.10 -12.03 -48.50
C ALA A 363 18.35 -13.55 -48.61
N LYS A 364 19.57 -13.95 -48.99
CA LYS A 364 19.96 -15.37 -49.04
C LYS A 364 19.89 -16.03 -47.67
N LYS A 365 20.36 -15.36 -46.61
CA LYS A 365 20.22 -15.87 -45.23
C LYS A 365 18.75 -16.00 -44.85
N LEU A 366 17.93 -14.98 -45.15
CA LEU A 366 16.51 -15.00 -44.84
C LEU A 366 15.79 -16.16 -45.52
N MET A 367 16.11 -16.48 -46.78
CA MET A 367 15.56 -17.65 -47.47
C MET A 367 15.96 -18.99 -46.81
N GLN A 368 17.19 -19.08 -46.29
CA GLN A 368 17.61 -20.26 -45.52
C GLN A 368 16.87 -20.35 -44.19
N ASP A 369 16.68 -19.23 -43.49
CA ASP A 369 15.91 -19.16 -42.25
C ASP A 369 14.45 -19.57 -42.48
N ILE A 370 13.82 -19.08 -43.57
CA ILE A 370 12.46 -19.46 -43.97
C ILE A 370 12.36 -20.97 -44.18
N ALA A 371 13.24 -21.54 -45.02
CA ALA A 371 13.25 -22.98 -45.29
C ALA A 371 13.46 -23.80 -44.00
N HIS A 372 14.27 -23.30 -43.07
CA HIS A 372 14.42 -23.93 -41.77
C HIS A 372 13.12 -23.86 -40.96
N ILE A 373 12.55 -22.67 -40.76
CA ILE A 373 11.34 -22.43 -39.94
C ILE A 373 10.17 -23.31 -40.40
N GLU A 374 9.94 -23.42 -41.71
CA GLU A 374 8.80 -24.17 -42.26
C GLU A 374 8.87 -25.69 -42.01
N THR A 375 10.08 -26.21 -41.77
CA THR A 375 10.28 -27.63 -41.44
C THR A 375 10.15 -27.92 -39.94
N GLN A 376 10.19 -26.90 -39.09
CA GLN A 376 10.22 -27.05 -37.66
C GLN A 376 8.83 -27.04 -37.02
N SER A 377 8.74 -27.58 -35.83
CA SER A 377 7.58 -27.44 -34.93
C SER A 377 8.11 -27.11 -33.55
N TYR A 378 7.53 -26.10 -32.92
CA TYR A 378 8.02 -25.57 -31.65
C TYR A 378 6.97 -25.76 -30.56
N ILE A 379 7.39 -26.03 -29.33
CA ILE A 379 6.52 -25.97 -28.17
C ILE A 379 6.71 -24.60 -27.53
N ILE A 380 5.68 -23.75 -27.60
CA ILE A 380 5.71 -22.38 -27.07
C ILE A 380 4.51 -22.23 -26.15
N SER A 381 4.76 -21.84 -24.89
CA SER A 381 3.72 -21.71 -23.85
C SER A 381 2.83 -22.95 -23.70
N GLY A 382 3.39 -24.14 -23.94
CA GLY A 382 2.68 -25.43 -23.87
C GLY A 382 1.91 -25.82 -25.14
N PHE A 383 1.91 -24.97 -26.18
CA PHE A 383 1.23 -25.24 -27.45
C PHE A 383 2.20 -25.64 -28.55
N ASN A 384 1.77 -26.57 -29.40
CA ASN A 384 2.51 -26.93 -30.61
C ASN A 384 2.27 -25.87 -31.68
N CYS A 385 3.33 -25.13 -32.00
CA CYS A 385 3.31 -24.01 -32.93
C CYS A 385 4.04 -24.41 -34.22
N LYS A 386 3.43 -24.04 -35.34
CA LYS A 386 4.04 -24.13 -36.67
C LYS A 386 3.99 -22.78 -37.35
N SER A 387 4.95 -22.54 -38.24
CA SER A 387 5.02 -21.32 -39.00
C SER A 387 5.19 -21.64 -40.47
N THR A 388 4.40 -21.00 -41.33
CA THR A 388 4.59 -21.04 -42.79
C THR A 388 4.71 -19.62 -43.32
N VAL A 389 5.58 -19.43 -44.30
CA VAL A 389 5.78 -18.14 -44.95
C VAL A 389 5.02 -18.18 -46.26
N GLU A 390 3.97 -17.37 -46.34
CA GLU A 390 3.10 -17.29 -47.51
C GLU A 390 3.22 -15.90 -48.14
N LEU A 391 3.31 -15.87 -49.46
CA LEU A 391 3.40 -14.63 -50.22
C LEU A 391 2.04 -13.94 -50.25
N VAL A 392 1.96 -12.78 -49.63
CA VAL A 392 0.79 -11.89 -49.60
C VAL A 392 1.28 -10.56 -50.19
N PRO A 393 0.52 -9.87 -51.08
CA PRO A 393 1.11 -9.07 -52.16
C PRO A 393 2.18 -8.11 -51.66
N SER A 394 3.42 -8.47 -51.93
CA SER A 394 4.63 -7.69 -51.68
C SER A 394 4.90 -6.79 -52.90
N ASP A 395 5.75 -5.79 -52.72
CA ASP A 395 6.28 -5.02 -53.86
C ASP A 395 6.87 -5.98 -54.91
N MET A 396 6.44 -5.83 -56.16
CA MET A 396 6.88 -6.64 -57.29
C MET A 396 8.38 -6.47 -57.56
N LYS A 397 8.93 -5.27 -57.30
CA LYS A 397 10.36 -5.03 -57.42
C LYS A 397 11.11 -5.93 -56.44
N TRP A 398 10.68 -5.96 -55.18
CA TRP A 398 11.34 -6.80 -54.20
C TRP A 398 11.17 -8.29 -54.49
N LEU A 399 9.98 -8.70 -54.93
CA LEU A 399 9.72 -10.08 -55.33
C LEU A 399 10.69 -10.54 -56.42
N SER A 400 10.90 -9.72 -57.46
CA SER A 400 11.84 -10.06 -58.54
C SER A 400 13.27 -10.21 -58.04
N THR A 401 13.77 -9.25 -57.25
CA THR A 401 15.13 -9.29 -56.68
C THR A 401 15.33 -10.48 -55.73
N MET A 402 14.33 -10.83 -54.91
CA MET A 402 14.42 -11.94 -53.94
C MET A 402 14.34 -13.32 -54.60
N SER A 403 13.51 -13.47 -55.64
CA SER A 403 13.40 -14.70 -56.42
C SER A 403 14.57 -14.91 -57.39
N GLY A 404 15.43 -13.91 -57.56
CA GLY A 404 16.52 -13.93 -58.55
C GLY A 404 16.03 -13.71 -59.99
N GLU A 405 14.83 -13.14 -60.15
CA GLU A 405 14.23 -12.81 -61.43
C GLU A 405 14.61 -11.39 -61.86
N LEU A 406 14.55 -11.13 -63.17
CA LEU A 406 14.76 -9.77 -63.67
C LEU A 406 13.54 -8.90 -63.32
N ASN A 407 13.79 -7.62 -63.06
CA ASN A 407 12.75 -6.59 -62.97
C ASN A 407 11.77 -6.73 -64.15
N ASN A 408 10.46 -6.68 -63.86
CA ASN A 408 9.34 -6.78 -64.83
C ASN A 408 9.42 -5.86 -66.06
N ALA A 409 10.35 -4.89 -66.11
CA ALA A 409 10.67 -4.08 -67.27
C ALA A 409 11.53 -4.81 -68.31
N ALA A 410 12.03 -6.02 -68.03
CA ALA A 410 12.91 -6.78 -68.91
C ALA A 410 12.16 -7.93 -69.60
N TYR A 411 11.81 -7.76 -70.88
CA TYR A 411 11.19 -8.72 -71.82
C TYR A 411 9.93 -9.45 -71.34
N TYR A 412 9.92 -10.07 -70.16
CA TYR A 412 8.77 -10.68 -69.48
C TYR A 412 8.16 -9.73 -68.45
N PHE A 413 6.87 -9.42 -68.64
CA PHE A 413 6.14 -8.41 -67.86
C PHE A 413 5.71 -8.92 -66.47
N SER A 414 5.78 -10.23 -66.23
CA SER A 414 5.27 -10.85 -65.01
C SER A 414 6.20 -11.97 -64.54
N PRO A 415 6.53 -12.02 -63.23
CA PRO A 415 7.23 -13.15 -62.62
C PRO A 415 6.32 -14.40 -62.52
N PHE A 416 5.01 -14.23 -62.70
CA PHE A 416 4.01 -15.29 -62.57
C PHE A 416 3.62 -15.94 -63.91
N GLY A 417 4.22 -15.51 -65.02
CA GLY A 417 3.88 -16.05 -66.33
C GLY A 417 4.93 -15.70 -67.38
N ASN A 418 5.15 -16.63 -68.31
CA ASN A 418 6.05 -16.44 -69.45
C ASN A 418 5.42 -15.51 -70.51
N VAL A 419 5.08 -14.28 -70.11
CA VAL A 419 4.35 -13.32 -70.94
C VAL A 419 5.26 -12.14 -71.26
N ASN A 420 5.50 -11.91 -72.55
CA ASN A 420 6.29 -10.82 -73.11
C ASN A 420 5.45 -10.02 -74.12
N ASP A 421 6.01 -8.91 -74.61
CA ASP A 421 5.34 -8.06 -75.60
C ASP A 421 4.98 -8.80 -76.90
N ASP A 422 5.73 -9.86 -77.24
CA ASP A 422 5.53 -10.66 -78.43
C ASP A 422 4.40 -11.71 -78.28
N ASN A 423 3.99 -12.04 -77.06
CA ASN A 423 3.03 -13.12 -76.77
C ASN A 423 1.83 -12.69 -75.91
N LYS A 424 1.71 -11.40 -75.57
CA LYS A 424 0.51 -10.82 -74.97
C LYS A 424 -0.66 -10.94 -75.96
N ARG A 425 -1.68 -11.73 -75.61
CA ARG A 425 -2.95 -11.82 -76.33
C ARG A 425 -4.04 -11.04 -75.61
#